data_AF-A0A4R8DWV1-F1
#
_entry.id   AF-A0A4R8DWV1-F1
#
_cell.length_a   1.000
_cell.length_b   1.000
_cell.length_c   1.000
_cell.angle_alpha   90.00
_cell.angle_beta   90.00
_cell.angle_gamma   90.00
#
_symmetry.space_group_name_H-M   'P 1'
#
loop_
_entity.id
_entity.type
_entity.pdbx_description
1 polymer ?
#
loop_
_entity_poly.entity_id
_entity_poly.type
_entity_poly.pdbx_seq_one_letter_code
_entity_poly.pdbx_strand_id
1 'polypeptide(L)'
;MAVPIPAPRPITTEEREFIATVENTMRPAFLAEVAREFADGQPADGIVERMSAAAPGHRLQTAVQANIDAHRHLDALPADERSAAAEQAALVVARTVSQLTVQTANGRLGDLVGQGADHLLRGQYKDLAQQAAGQAGLVLGGAAGRAHLLQVELADIRRQAGAGLTPPGAPPRSTSGAAEDVAAKPADRTKATRGQLRH
;
A
#
# COMPACT_ATOMS: atom_id res chain seq x y z
N MET A 1 -2.97 18.00 -20.59
CA MET A 1 -3.41 16.58 -20.52
C MET A 1 -2.44 15.86 -19.60
N ALA A 2 -2.91 15.31 -18.48
CA ALA A 2 -2.05 14.53 -17.58
C ALA A 2 -1.72 13.19 -18.28
N VAL A 3 -0.44 12.81 -18.30
CA VAL A 3 -0.01 11.50 -18.83
C VAL A 3 -0.55 10.43 -17.87
N PRO A 4 -1.32 9.44 -18.35
CA PRO A 4 -1.84 8.38 -17.48
C PRO A 4 -0.67 7.54 -16.93
N ILE A 5 -0.66 7.32 -15.61
CA ILE A 5 0.32 6.42 -14.97
C ILE A 5 -0.04 4.98 -15.36
N PRO A 6 0.85 4.25 -16.06
CA PRO A 6 0.55 2.90 -16.54
C PRO A 6 0.34 1.92 -15.38
N ALA A 7 -0.46 0.89 -15.62
CA ALA A 7 -0.65 -0.19 -14.66
C ALA A 7 0.66 -0.96 -14.46
N PRO A 8 0.95 -1.44 -13.23
CA PRO A 8 2.04 -2.38 -13.00
C PRO A 8 1.81 -3.63 -13.86
N ARG A 9 2.83 -4.02 -14.63
CA ARG A 9 2.80 -5.30 -15.37
C ARG A 9 3.33 -6.42 -14.48
N PRO A 10 2.74 -7.63 -14.55
CA PRO A 10 3.35 -8.79 -13.92
C PRO A 10 4.74 -9.06 -14.51
N ILE A 11 5.59 -9.71 -13.72
CA ILE A 11 6.92 -10.12 -14.18
C ILE A 11 6.83 -11.37 -15.06
N THR A 12 7.81 -11.56 -15.94
CA THR A 12 7.88 -12.78 -16.75
C THR A 12 8.39 -13.97 -15.93
N THR A 13 8.25 -15.17 -16.48
CA THR A 13 8.80 -16.40 -15.88
C THR A 13 10.32 -16.29 -15.72
N GLU A 14 11.02 -15.78 -16.73
CA GLU A 14 12.48 -15.59 -16.71
C GLU A 14 12.89 -14.56 -15.64
N GLU A 15 12.12 -13.48 -15.49
CA GLU A 15 12.33 -12.50 -14.42
C GLU A 15 12.16 -13.14 -13.03
N ARG A 16 11.21 -14.06 -12.87
CA ARG A 16 11.01 -14.81 -11.62
C ARG A 16 12.14 -15.81 -11.33
N GLU A 17 12.60 -16.53 -12.34
CA GLU A 17 13.75 -17.45 -12.23
C GLU A 17 15.03 -16.70 -11.87
N PHE A 18 15.21 -15.49 -12.42
CA PHE A 18 16.29 -14.60 -12.03
C PHE A 18 16.21 -14.24 -10.54
N ILE A 19 15.04 -13.82 -10.05
CA ILE A 19 14.85 -13.53 -8.61
C ILE A 19 15.21 -14.75 -7.77
N ALA A 20 14.71 -15.94 -8.13
CA ALA A 20 15.01 -17.18 -7.42
C ALA A 20 16.53 -17.46 -7.37
N THR A 21 17.23 -17.22 -8.47
CA THR A 21 18.69 -17.37 -8.54
C THR A 21 19.40 -16.43 -7.57
N VAL A 22 19.01 -15.15 -7.55
CA VAL A 22 19.60 -14.17 -6.62
C VAL A 22 19.26 -14.55 -5.18
N GLU A 23 18.01 -14.87 -4.87
CA GLU A 23 17.56 -15.27 -3.53
C GLU A 23 18.33 -16.48 -2.99
N ASN A 24 18.68 -17.45 -3.83
CA ASN A 24 19.48 -18.62 -3.44
C ASN A 24 20.92 -18.26 -3.03
N THR A 25 21.44 -17.12 -3.50
CA THR A 25 22.76 -16.62 -3.10
C THR A 25 22.73 -15.73 -1.86
N MET A 26 21.53 -15.30 -1.42
CA MET A 26 21.37 -14.41 -0.27
C MET A 26 21.56 -15.18 1.04
N ARG A 27 22.24 -14.55 2.01
CA ARG A 27 22.33 -15.09 3.36
C ARG A 27 21.03 -14.82 4.14
N PRO A 28 20.63 -15.70 5.08
CA PRO A 28 19.47 -15.45 5.94
C PRO A 28 19.52 -14.11 6.69
N ALA A 29 20.71 -13.67 7.10
CA ALA A 29 20.90 -12.36 7.74
C ALA A 29 20.53 -11.18 6.82
N PHE A 30 20.80 -11.29 5.51
CA PHE A 30 20.41 -10.27 4.54
C PHE A 30 18.88 -10.25 4.35
N LEU A 31 18.24 -11.42 4.25
CA LEU A 31 16.78 -11.50 4.18
C LEU A 31 16.10 -10.88 5.41
N ALA A 32 16.73 -10.98 6.59
CA ALA A 32 16.25 -10.31 7.79
C ALA A 32 16.36 -8.77 7.72
N GLU A 33 17.44 -8.22 7.14
CA GLU A 33 17.53 -6.78 6.92
C GLU A 33 16.50 -6.30 5.88
N VAL A 34 16.30 -7.05 4.79
CA VAL A 34 15.23 -6.76 3.82
C VAL A 34 13.86 -6.77 4.50
N ALA A 35 13.57 -7.78 5.33
CA ALA A 35 12.32 -7.84 6.07
C ALA A 35 12.12 -6.59 6.95
N ARG A 36 13.18 -6.09 7.61
CA ARG A 36 13.11 -4.88 8.44
C ARG A 36 12.83 -3.62 7.64
N GLU A 37 13.47 -3.45 6.49
CA GLU A 37 13.24 -2.29 5.62
C GLU A 37 11.79 -2.22 5.14
N PHE A 38 11.18 -3.39 4.87
CA PHE A 38 9.79 -3.45 4.41
C PHE A 38 8.77 -3.59 5.54
N ALA A 39 9.19 -3.71 6.80
CA ALA A 39 8.30 -4.01 7.91
C ALA A 39 7.30 -2.89 8.26
N ASP A 40 7.57 -1.63 7.91
CA ASP A 40 6.71 -0.44 8.14
C ASP A 40 5.80 -0.53 9.40
N GLY A 41 6.43 -0.56 10.59
CA GLY A 41 5.71 -0.61 11.87
C GLY A 41 5.20 -1.99 12.30
N GLN A 42 5.37 -3.03 11.49
CA GLN A 42 5.10 -4.43 11.81
C GLN A 42 6.34 -5.13 12.40
N PRO A 43 6.17 -6.22 13.17
CA PRO A 43 7.30 -7.04 13.61
C PRO A 43 7.97 -7.74 12.42
N ALA A 44 9.23 -7.41 12.18
CA ALA A 44 10.01 -7.99 11.08
C ALA A 44 10.13 -9.52 11.17
N ASP A 45 10.13 -10.10 12.37
CA ASP A 45 10.28 -11.55 12.58
C ASP A 45 9.16 -12.35 11.88
N GLY A 46 7.91 -11.86 11.92
CA GLY A 46 6.79 -12.49 11.22
C GLY A 46 6.89 -12.36 9.69
N ILE A 47 7.60 -11.35 9.19
CA ILE A 47 7.90 -11.22 7.76
C ILE A 47 9.00 -12.21 7.39
N VAL A 48 10.08 -12.29 8.18
CA VAL A 48 11.17 -13.26 7.98
C VAL A 48 10.66 -14.69 7.95
N GLU A 49 9.73 -15.06 8.84
CA GLU A 49 9.12 -16.38 8.85
C GLU A 49 8.37 -16.67 7.53
N ARG A 50 7.53 -15.73 7.09
CA ARG A 50 6.80 -15.87 5.80
C ARG A 50 7.75 -15.92 4.61
N MET A 51 8.80 -15.09 4.59
CA MET A 51 9.83 -15.13 3.55
C MET A 51 10.56 -16.47 3.55
N SER A 52 10.83 -17.06 4.71
CA SER A 52 11.52 -18.34 4.84
C SER A 52 10.64 -19.50 4.37
N ALA A 53 9.33 -19.42 4.59
CA ALA A 53 8.34 -20.38 4.10
C ALA A 53 8.01 -20.22 2.61
N ALA A 54 8.29 -19.06 2.02
CA ALA A 54 8.02 -18.79 0.61
C ALA A 54 8.94 -19.59 -0.32
N ALA A 55 8.39 -20.00 -1.45
CA ALA A 55 9.15 -20.64 -2.53
C ALA A 55 10.24 -19.69 -3.07
N PRO A 56 11.34 -20.21 -3.63
CA PRO A 56 12.31 -19.39 -4.34
C PRO A 56 11.63 -18.57 -5.45
N GLY A 57 12.01 -17.31 -5.58
CA GLY A 57 11.38 -16.34 -6.48
C GLY A 57 10.24 -15.55 -5.84
N HIS A 58 9.84 -15.87 -4.59
CA HIS A 58 8.74 -15.20 -3.87
C HIS A 58 9.14 -14.64 -2.51
N ARG A 59 10.38 -14.84 -2.05
CA ARG A 59 10.80 -14.40 -0.71
C ARG A 59 10.85 -12.87 -0.63
N LEU A 60 11.50 -12.22 -1.60
CA LEU A 60 11.54 -10.76 -1.67
C LEU A 60 10.15 -10.16 -1.89
N GLN A 61 9.33 -10.80 -2.74
CA GLN A 61 7.94 -10.40 -2.97
C GLN A 61 7.14 -10.42 -1.66
N THR A 62 7.39 -11.39 -0.78
CA THR A 62 6.71 -11.50 0.52
C THR A 62 7.01 -10.30 1.42
N ALA A 63 8.26 -9.83 1.46
CA ALA A 63 8.63 -8.63 2.21
C ALA A 63 7.94 -7.39 1.66
N VAL A 64 8.00 -7.20 0.34
CA VAL A 64 7.36 -6.06 -0.33
C VAL A 64 5.84 -6.09 -0.14
N GLN A 65 5.21 -7.25 -0.25
CA GLN A 65 3.77 -7.38 -0.07
C GLN A 65 3.35 -7.00 1.35
N ALA A 66 4.13 -7.37 2.36
CA ALA A 66 3.89 -6.93 3.74
C ALA A 66 3.89 -5.40 3.87
N ASN A 67 4.83 -4.73 3.19
CA ASN A 67 4.87 -3.27 3.12
C ASN A 67 3.63 -2.70 2.42
N ILE A 68 3.27 -3.24 1.25
CA ILE A 68 2.09 -2.81 0.50
C ILE A 68 0.82 -2.93 1.35
N ASP A 69 0.66 -4.05 2.05
CA ASP A 69 -0.50 -4.33 2.90
C ASP A 69 -0.57 -3.39 4.13
N ALA A 70 0.55 -2.83 4.57
CA ALA A 70 0.60 -1.84 5.64
C ALA A 70 0.17 -0.42 5.18
N HIS A 71 0.30 -0.12 3.88
CA HIS A 71 0.06 1.22 3.33
C HIS A 71 -1.36 1.38 2.78
N ARG A 72 -2.23 2.08 3.53
CA ARG A 72 -3.61 2.43 3.09
C ARG A 72 -3.69 3.18 1.76
N HIS A 73 -2.61 3.87 1.38
CA HIS A 73 -2.55 4.58 0.10
C HIS A 73 -2.61 3.64 -1.12
N LEU A 74 -2.34 2.35 -0.94
CA LEU A 74 -2.39 1.34 -1.99
C LEU A 74 -3.71 0.56 -2.02
N ASP A 75 -4.64 0.81 -1.09
CA ASP A 75 -5.93 0.09 -0.99
C ASP A 75 -6.82 0.26 -2.23
N ALA A 76 -6.64 1.35 -2.97
CA ALA A 76 -7.40 1.62 -4.18
C ALA A 76 -6.87 0.89 -5.42
N LEU A 77 -5.68 0.28 -5.34
CA LEU A 77 -5.20 -0.58 -6.43
C LEU A 77 -5.96 -1.92 -6.41
N PRO A 78 -6.40 -2.40 -7.60
CA PRO A 78 -6.87 -3.76 -7.75
C PRO A 78 -5.86 -4.78 -7.21
N ALA A 79 -6.34 -5.92 -6.70
CA ALA A 79 -5.48 -6.95 -6.12
C ALA A 79 -4.38 -7.42 -7.10
N ASP A 80 -4.72 -7.58 -8.38
CA ASP A 80 -3.76 -7.98 -9.42
C ASP A 80 -2.68 -6.93 -9.66
N GLU A 81 -3.05 -5.63 -9.62
CA GLU A 81 -2.10 -4.53 -9.77
C GLU A 81 -1.19 -4.40 -8.54
N ARG A 82 -1.70 -4.66 -7.34
CA ARG A 82 -0.89 -4.73 -6.10
C ARG A 82 0.12 -5.87 -6.17
N SER A 83 -0.31 -7.05 -6.59
CA SER A 83 0.58 -8.20 -6.78
C SER A 83 1.66 -7.91 -7.83
N ALA A 84 1.27 -7.33 -8.97
CA ALA A 84 2.22 -6.96 -10.01
C ALA A 84 3.22 -5.88 -9.52
N ALA A 85 2.77 -4.89 -8.75
CA ALA A 85 3.67 -3.92 -8.13
C ALA A 85 4.66 -4.57 -7.15
N ALA A 86 4.19 -5.53 -6.34
CA ALA A 86 5.04 -6.29 -5.42
C ALA A 86 6.11 -7.10 -6.17
N GLU A 87 5.71 -7.76 -7.26
CA GLU A 87 6.62 -8.54 -8.11
C GLU A 87 7.68 -7.65 -8.78
N GLN A 88 7.27 -6.50 -9.31
CA GLN A 88 8.19 -5.55 -9.93
C GLN A 88 9.18 -4.96 -8.92
N ALA A 89 8.70 -4.59 -7.73
CA ALA A 89 9.56 -4.11 -6.66
C ALA A 89 10.53 -5.19 -6.19
N ALA A 90 10.09 -6.45 -6.04
CA ALA A 90 10.96 -7.58 -5.74
C ALA A 90 12.03 -7.80 -6.83
N LEU A 91 11.66 -7.68 -8.10
CA LEU A 91 12.61 -7.75 -9.23
C LEU A 91 13.65 -6.63 -9.17
N VAL A 92 13.24 -5.40 -8.80
CA VAL A 92 14.17 -4.28 -8.60
C VAL A 92 15.14 -4.58 -7.46
N VAL A 93 14.65 -5.08 -6.32
CA VAL A 93 15.50 -5.50 -5.21
C VAL A 93 16.53 -6.54 -5.68
N ALA A 94 16.08 -7.59 -6.38
CA ALA A 94 16.96 -8.63 -6.91
C ALA A 94 18.01 -8.09 -7.89
N ARG A 95 17.62 -7.16 -8.79
CA ARG A 95 18.55 -6.51 -9.74
C ARG A 95 19.58 -5.65 -9.01
N THR A 96 19.16 -4.84 -8.05
CA THR A 96 20.06 -4.01 -7.25
C THR A 96 21.06 -4.86 -6.48
N VAL A 97 20.58 -5.92 -5.82
CA VAL A 97 21.46 -6.86 -5.09
C VAL A 97 22.43 -7.55 -6.03
N SER A 98 21.96 -8.07 -7.17
CA SER A 98 22.83 -8.75 -8.15
C SER A 98 23.92 -7.83 -8.71
N GLN A 99 23.57 -6.60 -9.09
CA GLN A 99 24.53 -5.61 -9.60
C GLN A 99 25.60 -5.25 -8.57
N LEU A 100 25.21 -5.10 -7.30
CA LEU A 100 26.14 -4.77 -6.22
C LEU A 100 27.00 -5.98 -5.86
N THR A 101 26.42 -7.19 -5.86
CA THR A 101 27.15 -8.45 -5.62
C THR A 101 28.20 -8.69 -6.69
N VAL A 102 27.89 -8.47 -7.98
CA VAL A 102 28.84 -8.60 -9.10
C VAL A 102 29.96 -7.55 -9.03
N GLN A 103 29.66 -6.32 -8.62
CA GLN A 103 30.68 -5.29 -8.38
C GLN A 103 31.61 -5.65 -7.22
N THR A 104 31.08 -6.31 -6.19
CA THR A 104 31.83 -6.73 -5.00
C THR A 104 32.48 -8.11 -5.09
N ALA A 105 32.08 -8.97 -6.03
CA ALA A 105 32.84 -10.17 -6.38
C ALA A 105 34.22 -9.81 -6.97
N ASN A 106 34.36 -8.60 -7.51
CA ASN A 106 35.63 -7.99 -7.90
C ASN A 106 36.28 -7.14 -6.79
N GLY A 107 35.77 -7.13 -5.55
CA GLY A 107 36.37 -6.39 -4.44
C GLY A 107 35.83 -6.69 -3.04
N ARG A 108 36.72 -7.02 -2.09
CA ARG A 108 36.60 -7.13 -0.61
C ARG A 108 35.49 -7.98 0.01
N LEU A 109 34.35 -8.18 -0.65
CA LEU A 109 33.19 -8.93 -0.12
C LEU A 109 33.31 -10.43 -0.46
N GLY A 110 34.06 -10.76 -1.51
CA GLY A 110 34.52 -12.13 -1.79
C GLY A 110 35.60 -12.66 -0.83
N ASP A 111 36.34 -11.76 -0.14
CA ASP A 111 37.51 -12.13 0.67
C ASP A 111 37.23 -12.31 2.18
N LEU A 112 36.03 -11.97 2.66
CA LEU A 112 35.73 -11.97 4.09
C LEU A 112 35.20 -13.32 4.59
N VAL A 113 36.13 -14.29 4.66
CA VAL A 113 35.99 -15.55 5.39
C VAL A 113 36.43 -15.33 6.84
N GLY A 114 35.50 -15.38 7.79
CA GLY A 114 35.81 -15.50 9.23
C GLY A 114 34.81 -14.80 10.15
N GLN A 115 34.47 -15.43 11.26
CA GLN A 115 33.40 -15.09 12.21
C GLN A 115 33.45 -13.66 12.83
N GLY A 116 34.53 -12.89 12.62
CA GLY A 116 34.60 -11.46 12.97
C GLY A 116 34.06 -10.51 11.88
N ALA A 117 33.87 -10.99 10.66
CA ALA A 117 33.33 -10.23 9.54
C ALA A 117 31.80 -10.10 9.58
N ASP A 118 31.09 -10.91 10.38
CA ASP A 118 29.63 -10.96 10.36
C ASP A 118 28.98 -9.62 10.77
N HIS A 119 29.60 -8.86 11.69
CA HIS A 119 29.15 -7.50 12.05
C HIS A 119 29.40 -6.48 10.94
N LEU A 120 30.53 -6.57 10.24
CA LEU A 120 30.84 -5.71 9.09
C LEU A 120 29.93 -6.03 7.90
N LEU A 121 29.67 -7.32 7.67
CA LEU A 121 28.74 -7.81 6.67
C LEU A 121 27.29 -7.41 7.02
N ARG A 122 26.89 -7.40 8.29
CA ARG A 122 25.56 -6.89 8.70
C ARG A 122 25.39 -5.40 8.42
N GLY A 123 26.41 -4.58 8.66
CA GLY A 123 26.39 -3.17 8.25
C GLY A 123 26.19 -3.02 6.73
N GLN A 124 26.96 -3.79 5.95
CA GLN A 124 26.84 -3.81 4.49
C GLN A 124 25.49 -4.36 4.01
N TYR A 125 24.92 -5.35 4.70
CA TYR A 125 23.59 -5.90 4.39
C TYR A 125 22.49 -4.88 4.65
N LYS A 126 22.60 -4.12 5.74
CA LYS A 126 21.68 -3.03 6.01
C LYS A 126 21.75 -1.97 4.92
N ASP A 127 22.94 -1.48 4.59
CA ASP A 127 23.12 -0.45 3.56
C ASP A 127 22.60 -0.93 2.19
N LEU A 128 22.89 -2.18 1.84
CA LEU A 128 22.42 -2.83 0.61
C LEU A 128 20.89 -2.98 0.61
N ALA A 129 20.30 -3.43 1.72
CA ALA A 129 18.86 -3.58 1.86
C ALA A 129 18.16 -2.23 1.76
N GLN A 130 18.69 -1.18 2.40
CA GLN A 130 18.17 0.18 2.33
C GLN A 130 18.26 0.75 0.91
N GLN A 131 19.38 0.53 0.21
CA GLN A 131 19.52 0.97 -1.18
C GLN A 131 18.53 0.24 -2.10
N ALA A 132 18.39 -1.07 -1.94
CA ALA A 132 17.45 -1.88 -2.72
C ALA A 132 16.00 -1.50 -2.42
N ALA A 133 15.66 -1.25 -1.14
CA ALA A 133 14.35 -0.76 -0.71
C ALA A 133 14.07 0.64 -1.29
N GLY A 134 15.07 1.53 -1.32
CA GLY A 134 14.95 2.85 -1.95
C GLY A 134 14.61 2.76 -3.45
N GLN A 135 15.24 1.85 -4.18
CA GLN A 135 14.94 1.62 -5.60
C GLN A 135 13.54 0.99 -5.78
N ALA A 136 13.19 0.01 -4.94
CA ALA A 136 11.84 -0.57 -4.92
C ALA A 136 10.77 0.48 -4.59
N GLY A 137 11.08 1.44 -3.73
CA GLY A 137 10.23 2.58 -3.37
C GLY A 137 9.82 3.43 -4.58
N LEU A 138 10.62 3.49 -5.65
CA LEU A 138 10.23 4.18 -6.89
C LEU A 138 9.10 3.44 -7.62
N VAL A 139 9.14 2.10 -7.63
CA VAL A 139 8.06 1.27 -8.19
C VAL A 139 6.79 1.43 -7.36
N LEU A 140 6.93 1.32 -6.04
CA LEU A 140 5.81 1.48 -5.11
C LEU A 140 5.23 2.89 -5.13
N GLY A 141 6.06 3.93 -5.31
CA GLY A 141 5.62 5.32 -5.47
C GLY A 141 4.81 5.52 -6.75
N GLY A 142 5.20 4.87 -7.86
CA GLY A 142 4.41 4.83 -9.08
C GLY A 142 3.05 4.16 -8.87
N ALA A 143 3.02 3.04 -8.15
CA ALA A 143 1.79 2.35 -7.77
C ALA A 143 0.90 3.23 -6.87
N ALA A 144 1.46 3.90 -5.87
CA ALA A 144 0.74 4.83 -5.00
C ALA A 144 0.16 6.02 -5.79
N GLY A 145 0.91 6.57 -6.74
CA GLY A 145 0.41 7.61 -7.65
C GLY A 145 -0.78 7.13 -8.47
N ARG A 146 -0.74 5.89 -8.98
CA ARG A 146 -1.85 5.27 -9.69
C ARG A 146 -3.07 5.03 -8.79
N ALA A 147 -2.85 4.50 -7.58
CA ALA A 147 -3.90 4.31 -6.59
C ALA A 147 -4.64 5.63 -6.30
N HIS A 148 -3.88 6.72 -6.16
CA HIS A 148 -4.45 8.04 -5.94
C HIS A 148 -5.32 8.51 -7.11
N LEU A 149 -4.86 8.32 -8.36
CA LEU A 149 -5.67 8.66 -9.54
C LEU A 149 -6.99 7.87 -9.57
N LEU A 150 -6.95 6.57 -9.29
CA LEU A 150 -8.15 5.74 -9.21
C LEU A 150 -9.12 6.23 -8.12
N GLN A 151 -8.60 6.65 -6.96
CA GLN A 151 -9.44 7.23 -5.89
C GLN A 151 -10.13 8.52 -6.33
N VAL A 152 -9.43 9.41 -7.04
CA VAL A 152 -10.00 10.66 -7.55
C VAL A 152 -11.09 10.37 -8.58
N GLU A 153 -10.84 9.46 -9.52
CA GLU A 153 -11.83 9.05 -10.53
C GLU A 153 -13.08 8.43 -9.87
N LEU A 154 -12.91 7.55 -8.89
CA LEU A 154 -14.00 6.97 -8.10
C LEU A 154 -14.79 8.04 -7.33
N ALA A 155 -14.10 9.04 -6.77
CA ALA A 155 -14.75 10.14 -6.07
C ALA A 155 -15.54 11.03 -7.04
N ASP A 156 -15.05 11.26 -8.25
CA ASP A 156 -15.75 11.99 -9.31
C ASP A 156 -17.00 11.26 -9.78
N ILE A 157 -16.90 9.96 -10.03
CA ILE A 157 -18.04 9.12 -10.38
C ILE A 157 -19.10 9.16 -9.26
N ARG A 158 -18.69 9.07 -7.99
CA ARG A 158 -19.61 9.17 -6.85
C ARG A 158 -20.27 10.55 -6.74
N ARG A 159 -19.53 11.63 -7.01
CA ARG A 159 -20.09 12.98 -7.07
C ARG A 159 -21.11 13.14 -8.19
N GLN A 160 -20.83 12.60 -9.36
CA GLN A 160 -21.75 12.62 -10.50
C GLN A 160 -23.00 11.75 -10.25
N ALA A 161 -22.83 10.59 -9.63
CA ALA A 161 -23.95 9.73 -9.22
C ALA A 161 -24.78 10.36 -8.09
N GLY A 162 -24.15 11.04 -7.13
CA GLY A 162 -24.83 11.78 -6.05
C GLY A 162 -25.50 13.07 -6.51
N ALA A 163 -25.02 13.69 -7.59
CA ALA A 163 -25.64 14.85 -8.24
C ALA A 163 -26.77 14.47 -9.22
N GLY A 164 -26.98 13.17 -9.46
CA GLY A 164 -27.87 12.64 -10.48
C GLY A 164 -29.18 12.03 -9.96
N LEU A 165 -29.92 12.71 -9.07
CA LEU A 165 -31.35 12.43 -8.81
C LEU A 165 -32.11 13.70 -8.39
N THR A 166 -32.22 14.68 -9.29
CA THR A 166 -33.46 15.47 -9.39
C THR A 166 -34.14 15.07 -10.70
N PRO A 167 -35.30 14.39 -10.66
CA PRO A 167 -36.01 14.03 -11.88
C PRO A 167 -36.38 15.31 -12.66
N PRO A 168 -36.13 15.36 -13.99
CA PRO A 168 -36.61 16.45 -14.83
C PRO A 168 -38.12 16.28 -14.98
N GLY A 169 -38.89 16.91 -14.11
CA GLY A 169 -40.35 16.82 -14.15
C GLY A 169 -41.10 17.19 -12.88
N ALA A 170 -40.45 17.66 -11.81
CA ALA A 170 -41.20 18.23 -10.69
C ALA A 170 -41.66 19.66 -11.06
N PRO A 171 -42.97 19.92 -11.23
CA PRO A 171 -43.45 21.26 -11.52
C PRO A 171 -43.14 22.20 -10.34
N PRO A 172 -42.93 23.51 -10.59
CA PRO A 172 -42.75 24.47 -9.51
C PRO A 172 -44.01 24.47 -8.64
N ARG A 173 -43.86 24.19 -7.33
CA ARG A 173 -44.92 24.43 -6.35
C ARG A 173 -45.25 25.91 -6.35
N SER A 174 -46.28 26.27 -7.11
CA SER A 174 -46.95 27.56 -7.02
C SER A 174 -47.67 27.62 -5.69
N THR A 175 -47.25 28.56 -4.85
CA THR A 175 -47.97 29.00 -3.67
C THR A 175 -49.16 29.88 -4.09
N SER A 176 -50.39 29.40 -3.90
CA SER A 176 -51.65 30.18 -3.90
C SER A 176 -52.79 29.16 -3.73
N GLY A 177 -53.73 29.18 -2.80
CA GLY A 177 -54.13 30.09 -1.73
C GLY A 177 -55.57 29.70 -1.33
N ALA A 178 -55.82 29.54 -0.03
CA ALA A 178 -57.10 29.59 0.73
C ALA A 178 -58.32 28.74 0.27
N ALA A 179 -59.22 28.22 1.11
CA ALA A 179 -59.36 27.97 2.54
C ALA A 179 -60.71 27.24 2.71
N GLU A 180 -60.85 26.36 3.73
CA GLU A 180 -62.06 26.10 4.56
C GLU A 180 -61.79 24.82 5.37
N ASP A 181 -61.28 24.90 6.59
CA ASP A 181 -61.94 25.25 7.87
C ASP A 181 -62.72 24.07 8.48
N VAL A 182 -62.08 23.35 9.41
CA VAL A 182 -62.76 22.78 10.58
C VAL A 182 -61.85 22.94 11.80
N ALA A 183 -62.34 23.76 12.72
CA ALA A 183 -61.74 24.16 13.97
C ALA A 183 -61.50 23.00 14.96
N ALA A 184 -60.35 23.05 15.64
CA ALA A 184 -60.22 22.63 17.04
C ALA A 184 -59.08 23.43 17.72
N LYS A 185 -59.52 24.52 18.37
CA LYS A 185 -58.96 25.34 19.46
C LYS A 185 -57.54 24.99 20.04
N PRO A 186 -56.66 25.99 20.26
CA PRO A 186 -55.39 25.82 20.95
C PRO A 186 -55.51 26.07 22.47
N ALA A 187 -54.66 25.43 23.26
CA ALA A 187 -54.37 25.85 24.63
C ALA A 187 -52.86 26.05 24.78
N ASP A 188 -52.48 27.31 24.84
CA ASP A 188 -51.18 27.81 25.29
C ASP A 188 -51.20 27.95 26.82
N ARG A 189 -50.16 27.49 27.51
CA ARG A 189 -49.51 28.24 28.61
C ARG A 189 -48.30 27.53 29.18
N THR A 190 -47.17 28.17 28.97
CA THR A 190 -46.00 28.27 29.85
C THR A 190 -46.30 28.24 31.36
N LYS A 191 -45.58 27.41 32.13
CA LYS A 191 -44.77 27.84 33.29
C LYS A 191 -43.93 26.71 33.92
N ALA A 192 -42.72 27.12 34.32
CA ALA A 192 -41.74 26.53 35.23
C ALA A 192 -42.25 25.49 36.27
N THR A 193 -41.39 24.54 36.68
CA THR A 193 -40.63 24.59 37.96
C THR A 193 -39.79 23.30 38.18
N ARG A 194 -38.46 23.49 38.26
CA ARG A 194 -37.45 22.90 39.16
C ARG A 194 -37.90 21.84 40.20
N GLY A 195 -37.14 20.73 40.27
CA GLY A 195 -37.04 19.83 41.45
C GLY A 195 -36.69 18.40 41.03
N GLN A 196 -35.42 17.96 41.07
CA GLN A 196 -34.80 17.26 42.22
C GLN A 196 -35.74 16.30 42.96
N LEU A 197 -35.51 14.98 42.86
CA LEU A 197 -34.99 14.14 43.95
C LEU A 197 -35.06 12.63 43.62
N ARG A 198 -33.93 11.99 43.91
CA ARG A 198 -33.63 10.57 44.14
C ARG A 198 -34.82 9.67 44.52
N HIS A 199 -34.83 8.45 43.99
CA HIS A 199 -34.29 7.25 44.65
C HIS A 199 -34.05 6.13 43.65
#